data_AF-A0A959NFF2-F1
#
_entry.id   AF-A0A959NFF2-F1
#
_cell.length_a   1.000
_cell.length_b   1.000
_cell.length_c   1.000
_cell.angle_alpha   90.00
_cell.angle_beta   90.00
_cell.angle_gamma   90.00
#
_symmetry.space_group_name_H-M   'P 1'
#
loop_
_entity.id
_entity.type
_entity.pdbx_description
1 polymer ?
#
loop_
_entity_poly.entity_id
_entity_poly.type
_entity_poly.pdbx_seq_one_letter_code
_entity_poly.pdbx_strand_id
1 'polypeptide(L)'
;MFKDATIEEIEKTMQEAWQAFFTYRKMSVAQRAGFMKAIAKKLEATGDELIEVAMKETNLPEARLRNERARTIFQLNSYAA
;
A
#
# COMPACT_ATOMS: atom_id res chain seq x y z
N MET A 1 -20.67 -1.18 -6.90
CA MET A 1 -20.35 0.19 -6.45
C MET A 1 -19.78 0.07 -5.05
N PHE A 2 -18.61 0.64 -4.80
CA PHE A 2 -18.05 0.68 -3.45
C PHE A 2 -18.92 1.60 -2.58
N LYS A 3 -18.99 1.30 -1.28
CA LYS A 3 -19.74 2.13 -0.33
C LYS A 3 -18.86 3.25 0.18
N ASP A 4 -19.42 4.43 0.31
CA ASP A 4 -18.77 5.53 1.01
C ASP A 4 -18.70 5.21 2.50
N ALA A 5 -17.60 5.59 3.13
CA ALA A 5 -17.41 5.40 4.57
C ALA A 5 -18.34 6.34 5.36
N THR A 6 -18.93 5.85 6.44
CA THR A 6 -19.72 6.70 7.35
C THR A 6 -18.82 7.51 8.28
N ILE A 7 -19.38 8.53 8.94
CA ILE A 7 -18.65 9.34 9.92
C ILE A 7 -18.11 8.44 11.05
N GLU A 8 -18.91 7.48 11.51
CA GLU A 8 -18.56 6.55 12.57
C GLU A 8 -17.42 5.61 12.15
N GLU A 9 -17.41 5.13 10.90
CA GLU A 9 -16.32 4.29 10.36
C GLU A 9 -15.01 5.08 10.25
N ILE A 10 -15.09 6.35 9.85
CA ILE A 10 -13.93 7.26 9.79
C ILE A 10 -13.40 7.50 11.21
N GLU A 11 -14.24 7.88 12.16
CA GLU A 11 -13.83 8.11 13.55
C GLU A 11 -13.16 6.88 14.16
N LYS A 12 -13.75 5.70 13.95
CA LYS A 12 -13.18 4.44 14.40
C LYS A 12 -11.80 4.17 13.80
N THR A 13 -11.66 4.32 12.48
CA THR A 13 -10.38 4.11 11.78
C THR A 13 -9.30 5.07 12.29
N MET A 14 -9.66 6.33 12.55
CA MET A 14 -8.74 7.33 13.09
C MET A 14 -8.28 6.98 14.51
N GLN A 15 -9.19 6.49 15.36
CA GLN A 15 -8.84 6.02 16.71
C GLN A 15 -7.93 4.79 16.66
N GLU A 16 -8.21 3.82 15.78
CA GLU A 16 -7.38 2.62 15.60
C GLU A 16 -5.97 2.98 15.10
N ALA A 17 -5.86 3.89 14.13
CA ALA A 17 -4.58 4.39 13.66
C ALA A 17 -3.78 5.10 14.78
N TRP A 18 -4.46 5.89 15.61
CA TRP A 18 -3.84 6.53 16.78
C TRP A 18 -3.32 5.52 17.80
N GLN A 19 -4.07 4.45 18.08
CA GLN A 19 -3.59 3.38 18.97
C GLN A 19 -2.40 2.63 18.35
N ALA A 20 -2.46 2.30 17.06
CA ALA A 20 -1.37 1.62 16.36
C ALA A 20 -0.07 2.44 16.34
N PHE A 21 -0.17 3.76 16.28
CA PHE A 21 0.99 4.66 16.30
C PHE A 21 1.89 4.44 17.52
N PHE A 22 1.35 4.22 18.72
CA PHE A 22 2.15 4.01 19.93
C PHE A 22 3.02 2.76 19.87
N THR A 23 2.57 1.72 19.15
CA THR A 23 3.35 0.51 18.88
C THR A 23 4.33 0.76 17.74
N TYR A 24 3.87 1.31 16.62
CA TYR A 24 4.69 1.52 15.41
C TYR A 24 5.88 2.45 15.67
N ARG A 25 5.71 3.53 16.45
CA ARG A 25 6.80 4.47 16.77
C ARG A 25 7.94 3.83 17.56
N LYS A 26 7.69 2.73 18.27
CA LYS A 26 8.69 1.99 19.06
C LYS A 26 9.39 0.89 18.25
N MET A 27 8.93 0.59 17.04
CA MET A 27 9.56 -0.40 16.17
C MET A 27 10.99 0.05 15.82
N SER A 28 11.90 -0.91 15.76
CA SER A 28 13.25 -0.68 15.27
C SER A 28 13.25 -0.32 13.78
N VAL A 29 14.34 0.31 13.32
CA VAL A 29 14.54 0.57 11.89
C VAL A 29 14.44 -0.74 11.08
N ALA A 30 15.03 -1.83 11.58
CA ALA A 30 14.97 -3.14 10.93
C ALA A 30 13.53 -3.69 10.82
N GLN A 31 12.70 -3.51 11.86
CA GLN A 31 11.29 -3.92 11.81
C GLN A 31 10.49 -3.10 10.80
N ARG A 32 10.68 -1.77 10.76
CA ARG A 32 10.02 -0.90 9.77
C ARG A 32 10.49 -1.20 8.34
N ALA A 33 11.78 -1.46 8.15
CA ALA A 33 12.32 -1.91 6.87
C ALA A 33 11.71 -3.25 6.42
N GLY A 34 11.59 -4.21 7.35
CA GLY A 34 10.92 -5.48 7.11
C GLY A 34 9.45 -5.30 6.69
N PHE A 35 8.73 -4.37 7.34
CA PHE A 35 7.36 -4.03 7.00
C PHE A 35 7.24 -3.46 5.57
N MET A 36 8.08 -2.49 5.20
CA MET A 36 8.10 -1.92 3.84
C MET A 36 8.41 -2.97 2.77
N LYS A 37 9.40 -3.85 3.01
CA LYS A 37 9.72 -4.98 2.12
C LYS A 37 8.57 -5.97 1.99
N ALA A 38 7.82 -6.20 3.08
CA ALA A 38 6.64 -7.07 3.05
C ALA A 38 5.52 -6.48 2.19
N ILE A 39 5.29 -5.17 2.26
CA ILE A 39 4.33 -4.47 1.38
C ILE A 39 4.78 -4.59 -0.08
N ALA A 40 6.05 -4.35 -0.38
CA ALA A 40 6.59 -4.47 -1.74
C ALA A 40 6.38 -5.88 -2.31
N LYS A 41 6.67 -6.93 -1.52
CA LYS A 41 6.43 -8.33 -1.90
C LYS A 41 4.95 -8.63 -2.13
N LYS A 42 4.06 -8.11 -1.29
CA LYS A 42 2.61 -8.30 -1.45
C LYS A 42 2.07 -7.56 -2.68
N LEU A 43 2.61 -6.39 -2.99
CA LEU A 43 2.27 -5.63 -4.19
C LEU A 43 2.75 -6.33 -5.46
N GLU A 44 3.91 -6.98 -5.44
CA GLU A 44 4.36 -7.82 -6.55
C GLU A 44 3.45 -9.05 -6.73
N ALA A 45 3.04 -9.66 -5.62
CA ALA A 45 2.20 -10.86 -5.60
C ALA A 45 0.74 -10.63 -6.04
N THR A 46 0.28 -9.39 -6.19
CA THR A 46 -1.05 -9.12 -6.79
C THR A 46 -1.10 -9.50 -8.27
N GLY A 47 0.06 -9.68 -8.92
CA GLY A 47 0.11 -10.15 -10.30
C GLY A 47 -0.63 -9.20 -11.26
N ASP A 48 -1.28 -9.78 -12.26
CA ASP A 48 -1.93 -9.02 -13.32
C ASP A 48 -3.29 -8.43 -12.89
N GLU A 49 -3.92 -8.94 -11.83
CA GLU A 49 -5.22 -8.45 -11.33
C GLU A 49 -5.19 -6.94 -11.03
N LEU A 50 -4.15 -6.47 -10.35
CA LEU A 50 -3.95 -5.05 -10.07
C LEU A 50 -3.86 -4.22 -11.37
N ILE A 51 -3.17 -4.75 -12.37
CA ILE A 51 -2.97 -4.06 -13.65
C ILE A 51 -4.29 -3.99 -14.42
N GLU A 52 -5.02 -5.10 -14.51
CA GLU A 52 -6.32 -5.15 -15.19
C GLU A 52 -7.35 -4.20 -14.58
N VAL A 53 -7.44 -4.15 -13.24
CA VAL A 53 -8.34 -3.21 -12.55
C VAL A 53 -7.90 -1.77 -12.81
N ALA A 54 -6.61 -1.45 -12.65
CA ALA A 54 -6.11 -0.10 -12.89
C ALA A 54 -6.30 0.35 -14.34
N MET A 55 -6.17 -0.55 -15.33
CA MET A 55 -6.48 -0.24 -16.73
C MET A 55 -7.95 0.16 -16.90
N LYS A 56 -8.87 -0.63 -16.33
CA LYS A 56 -10.33 -0.37 -16.42
C LYS A 56 -10.72 0.95 -15.78
N GLU A 57 -10.10 1.32 -14.67
CA GLU A 57 -10.44 2.53 -13.91
C GLU A 57 -9.78 3.80 -14.45
N THR A 58 -8.57 3.69 -15.03
CA THR A 58 -7.76 4.88 -15.39
C THR A 58 -7.59 5.07 -16.90
N ASN A 59 -7.93 4.07 -17.71
CA ASN A 59 -7.68 4.02 -19.14
C ASN A 59 -6.19 4.15 -19.53
N LEU A 60 -5.27 3.82 -18.62
CA LEU A 60 -3.83 3.80 -18.90
C LEU A 60 -3.42 2.47 -19.57
N PRO A 61 -2.44 2.49 -20.50
CA PRO A 61 -1.92 1.27 -21.11
C PRO A 61 -1.22 0.35 -20.11
N GLU A 62 -1.27 -0.97 -20.33
CA GLU A 62 -0.66 -1.99 -19.49
C GLU A 62 0.82 -1.72 -19.18
N ALA A 63 1.61 -1.39 -20.21
CA ALA A 63 3.05 -1.12 -20.06
C ALA A 63 3.33 0.04 -19.09
N ARG A 64 2.48 1.08 -19.09
CA ARG A 64 2.59 2.20 -18.15
C ARG A 64 2.35 1.74 -16.71
N LEU A 65 1.30 0.95 -16.49
CA LEU A 65 0.93 0.48 -15.15
C LEU A 65 1.93 -0.55 -14.60
N ARG A 66 2.50 -1.41 -15.45
CA ARG A 66 3.60 -2.31 -15.05
C ARG A 66 4.83 -1.52 -14.59
N ASN A 67 5.18 -0.45 -15.31
CA ASN A 67 6.26 0.45 -14.92
C ASN A 67 5.95 1.18 -13.60
N GLU A 68 4.71 1.62 -13.37
CA GLU A 68 4.30 2.24 -12.10
C GLU A 68 4.34 1.27 -10.91
N ARG A 69 3.91 0.02 -11.09
CA ARG A 69 4.04 -1.02 -10.08
C ARG A 69 5.51 -1.26 -9.74
N ALA A 70 6.37 -1.42 -10.76
CA ALA A 70 7.82 -1.59 -10.56
C ALA A 70 8.45 -0.40 -9.83
N ARG A 71 8.08 0.84 -10.20
CA ARG A 71 8.54 2.06 -9.52
C ARG A 71 8.11 2.08 -8.04
N THR A 72 6.87 1.71 -7.75
CA THR A 72 6.35 1.67 -6.37
C THR A 72 7.07 0.63 -5.52
N ILE A 73 7.29 -0.57 -6.06
CA ILE A 73 8.07 -1.63 -5.41
C ILE A 73 9.51 -1.16 -5.12
N PHE A 74 10.17 -0.53 -6.10
CA PHE A 74 11.50 0.01 -5.93
C PHE A 74 11.55 1.08 -4.83
N GLN A 75 10.59 2.00 -4.81
CA GLN A 75 10.51 3.07 -3.80
C GLN A 75 10.31 2.52 -2.39
N LEU A 76 9.44 1.51 -2.21
CA LEU A 76 9.25 0.82 -0.92
C LEU A 76 10.54 0.14 -0.44
N ASN A 77 11.26 -0.53 -1.35
CA ASN A 77 12.55 -1.16 -1.02
C ASN A 77 13.63 -0.13 -0.68
N SER A 78 13.64 1.03 -1.35
CA SER A 78 14.57 2.13 -1.09
C SER A 78 14.37 2.76 0.30
N TYR A 79 13.12 2.94 0.73
CA TYR A 79 12.82 3.41 2.10
C TYR A 79 13.12 2.37 3.19
N ALA A 80 13.34 1.12 2.79
CA ALA A 80 13.70 0.02 3.68
C ALA A 80 15.22 -0.21 3.77
N ALA A 81 16.03 0.67 3.17
CA ALA A 81 17.49 0.62 3.19
C ALA A 81 18.07 1.42 4.37
#